data_AF-A0A7W6M7M0-F1
#
_entry.id   AF-A0A7W6M7M0-F1
#
_cell.length_a   1.000
_cell.length_b   1.000
_cell.length_c   1.000
_cell.angle_alpha   90.00
_cell.angle_beta   90.00
_cell.angle_gamma   90.00
#
_symmetry.space_group_name_H-M   'P 1'
#
loop_
_entity.id
_entity.type
_entity.pdbx_description
1 polymer ?
#
loop_
_entity_poly.entity_id
_entity_poly.type
_entity_poly.pdbx_seq_one_letter_code
_entity_poly.pdbx_strand_id
1 'polypeptide(L)' 'MTEWRPLPLTQRSLADADLPTRGVFKLGNDLTPRVVYVVWFREPEKWQKLAAEQIVYAAHVRHVSPGTTYPGCPWA' A
#
# COMPACT_ATOMS: atom_id res chain seq x y z
N MET A 1 -20.93 0.72 -0.03
CA MET A 1 -19.95 1.82 -0.10
C MET A 1 -18.57 1.20 -0.07
N THR A 2 -17.69 1.57 -1.00
CA THR A 2 -16.35 0.98 -1.07
C THR A 2 -15.46 1.70 -0.08
N GLU A 3 -15.17 1.05 1.04
CA GLU A 3 -14.41 1.61 2.15
C GLU A 3 -12.92 1.24 2.04
N TRP A 4 -12.05 2.15 2.45
CA TRP A 4 -10.62 1.89 2.57
C TRP A 4 -10.33 1.09 3.84
N ARG A 5 -9.61 -0.01 3.71
CA ARG A 5 -9.24 -0.89 4.83
C ARG A 5 -7.73 -0.96 4.97
N PRO A 6 -7.17 -0.66 6.16
CA PRO A 6 -5.74 -0.79 6.39
C PRO A 6 -5.33 -2.27 6.40
N LEU A 7 -4.10 -2.54 5.96
CA LEU A 7 -3.44 -3.84 6.02
C LEU A 7 -2.22 -3.76 6.95
N PRO A 8 -2.44 -3.78 8.28
CA PRO A 8 -1.37 -3.50 9.25
C PRO A 8 -0.26 -4.56 9.26
N LEU A 9 -0.60 -5.83 9.00
CA LEU A 9 0.41 -6.90 8.89
C LEU A 9 1.31 -6.69 7.69
N THR A 10 0.75 -6.36 6.53
CA THR A 10 1.51 -6.04 5.32
C THR A 10 2.38 -4.80 5.52
N GLN A 11 1.84 -3.76 6.16
CA GLN A 11 2.62 -2.56 6.51
C GLN A 11 3.81 -2.90 7.39
N ARG A 12 3.64 -3.77 8.39
CA ARG A 12 4.74 -4.22 9.23
C ARG A 12 5.79 -4.99 8.44
N SER A 13 5.40 -5.91 7.56
CA SER A 13 6.36 -6.64 6.72
C SER A 13 7.15 -5.73 5.77
N LEU A 14 6.55 -4.63 5.28
CA LEU A 14 7.27 -3.62 4.49
C LEU A 14 8.26 -2.84 5.36
N ALA A 15 7.87 -2.49 6.60
CA ALA A 15 8.75 -1.81 7.54
C ALA A 15 9.94 -2.69 7.96
N ASP A 16 9.72 -3.99 8.19
CA ASP A 16 10.77 -4.96 8.49
C ASP A 16 11.78 -5.13 7.32
N ALA A 17 11.38 -4.76 6.10
CA ALA A 17 12.23 -4.74 4.91
C ALA A 17 12.84 -3.35 4.60
N ASP A 18 12.84 -2.44 5.59
CA ASP A 18 13.36 -1.07 5.47
C ASP A 18 12.70 -0.23 4.37
N LEU A 19 11.43 -0.53 4.02
CA LEU A 19 10.69 0.22 3.00
C LEU A 19 9.95 1.42 3.63
N PRO A 20 10.22 2.67 3.20
CA PRO A 20 9.67 3.88 3.81
C PRO A 20 8.21 4.13 3.41
N THR A 21 7.30 3.32 3.96
CA THR A 21 5.86 3.36 3.69
C THR A 21 5.08 4.01 4.82
N ARG A 22 4.18 4.93 4.47
CA ARG A 22 3.26 5.61 5.41
C ARG A 22 2.09 4.70 5.81
N GLY A 23 1.63 3.86 4.88
CA GLY A 23 0.54 2.94 5.14
C GLY A 23 0.23 2.06 3.94
N VAL A 24 -0.51 0.98 4.21
CA VAL A 24 -0.93 0.01 3.19
C VAL A 24 -2.43 -0.19 3.31
N PHE A 25 -3.13 -0.09 2.19
CA PHE A 25 -4.59 -0.11 2.18
C PHE A 25 -5.14 -0.96 1.03
N LYS A 26 -6.28 -1.60 1.25
CA LYS A 26 -7.10 -2.16 0.17
C LYS A 26 -8.42 -1.39 0.08
N LEU A 27 -9.06 -1.49 -1.07
CA LEU A 27 -10.38 -0.94 -1.29
C LEU A 27 -11.41 -2.09 -1.24
N GLY A 28 -12.44 -1.96 -0.40
CA GLY A 28 -13.49 -2.98 -0.24
C GLY A 28 -13.24 -3.99 0.87
N ASN A 29 -14.13 -4.97 0.98
CA ASN A 29 -14.18 -5.93 2.10
C ASN A 29 -13.80 -7.37 1.71
N ASP A 30 -13.28 -7.57 0.50
CA ASP A 30 -12.90 -8.90 0.01
C ASP A 30 -11.81 -9.51 0.90
N LEU A 31 -11.94 -10.80 1.22
CA LEU A 31 -10.94 -11.53 2.00
C LEU A 31 -9.57 -11.51 1.32
N THR A 32 -9.55 -11.69 0.00
CA THR A 32 -8.34 -11.62 -0.82
C THR A 32 -8.26 -10.25 -1.50
N PRO A 33 -7.27 -9.41 -1.19
CA PRO A 33 -7.16 -8.09 -1.81
C PRO A 33 -6.75 -8.21 -3.27
N ARG A 34 -7.61 -7.71 -4.18
CA ARG A 34 -7.28 -7.63 -5.61
C ARG A 34 -6.27 -6.53 -5.90
N VAL A 35 -6.49 -5.36 -5.30
CA VAL A 35 -5.62 -4.19 -5.45
C VAL A 35 -5.23 -3.69 -4.06
N VAL A 36 -3.92 -3.56 -3.83
CA VAL A 36 -3.36 -2.97 -2.62
C VAL A 36 -2.63 -1.68 -2.98
N TYR A 37 -2.86 -0.66 -2.18
CA TYR A 37 -2.28 0.67 -2.31
C TYR A 37 -1.20 0.81 -1.24
N VAL A 38 0.04 0.94 -1.67
CA VAL A 38 1.20 1.20 -0.81
C VAL A 38 1.49 2.69 -0.87
N VAL A 39 1.26 3.38 0.24
CA VAL A 39 1.46 4.82 0.38
C VAL A 39 2.86 5.08 0.87
N TRP A 40 3.65 5.82 0.10
CA TRP A 40 5.06 6.05 0.39
C TRP A 40 5.27 7.39 1.10
N PHE A 41 6.25 7.46 2.01
CA PHE A 41 6.64 8.73 2.64
C PHE A 41 7.39 9.66 1.68
N ARG A 42 8.12 9.08 0.73
CA ARG A 42 8.86 9.76 -0.34
C ARG A 42 8.70 9.00 -1.66
N GLU A 43 9.07 9.60 -2.79
CA GLU A 43 9.06 8.86 -4.06
C GLU A 43 9.97 7.63 -3.95
N PRO A 44 9.44 6.41 -4.14
CA PRO A 44 10.22 5.20 -3.93
C PRO A 44 11.09 4.89 -5.14
N GLU A 45 12.27 4.36 -4.86
CA GLU A 45 13.20 3.88 -5.88
C GLU A 45 12.66 2.61 -6.55
N LYS A 46 13.20 2.28 -7.75
CA LYS A 46 12.75 1.11 -8.52
C LYS A 46 12.87 -0.19 -7.72
N TRP A 47 13.95 -0.36 -6.96
CA TRP A 47 14.15 -1.57 -6.15
C TRP A 47 13.16 -1.64 -4.97
N GLN A 48 12.75 -0.49 -4.41
CA GLN A 48 11.75 -0.43 -3.34
C GLN A 48 10.36 -0.82 -3.84
N LYS A 49 10.01 -0.39 -5.06
CA LYS A 49 8.77 -0.82 -5.73
C LYS A 49 8.77 -2.34 -5.91
N LEU A 50 9.85 -2.90 -6.46
CA LEU A 50 10.01 -4.35 -6.66
C LEU A 50 9.96 -5.14 -5.35
N ALA A 51 10.64 -4.68 -4.30
CA ALA A 51 10.61 -5.34 -2.99
C ALA A 51 9.20 -5.32 -2.39
N ALA A 52 8.49 -4.19 -2.46
CA ALA A 52 7.12 -4.11 -2.01
C ALA A 52 6.18 -5.05 -2.80
N GLU A 53 6.36 -5.18 -4.11
CA GLU A 53 5.59 -6.13 -4.93
C GLU A 53 5.81 -7.60 -4.54
N GLN A 54 7.00 -7.96 -4.02
CA GLN A 54 7.28 -9.31 -3.52
C GLN A 54 6.71 -9.58 -2.13
N ILE A 55 6.54 -8.54 -1.30
CA ILE A 55 6.02 -8.64 0.07
C ILE A 55 4.50 -8.56 0.10
N VAL A 56 3.91 -7.74 -0.76
CA VAL A 56 2.46 -7.50 -0.78
C VAL A 56 1.75 -8.61 -1.54
N TYR A 57 1.01 -9.44 -0.81
CA TYR A 57 0.17 -10.48 -1.41
C TYR A 57 -1.13 -9.89 -2.01
N ALA A 58 -1.09 -9.50 -3.28
CA ALA A 58 -2.22 -8.99 -4.04
C ALA A 58 -2.05 -9.24 -5.55
N ALA A 59 -3.15 -9.23 -6.32
CA ALA A 59 -3.06 -9.33 -7.77
C ALA A 59 -2.42 -8.09 -8.41
N HIS A 60 -2.65 -6.92 -7.80
CA HIS A 60 -2.04 -5.65 -8.22
C HIS A 60 -1.61 -4.82 -7.03
N VAL A 61 -0.39 -4.29 -7.11
CA VAL A 61 0.16 -3.33 -6.16
C VAL A 61 0.20 -1.95 -6.82
N ARG A 62 -0.42 -0.96 -6.19
CA ARG A 62 -0.39 0.44 -6.60
C ARG A 62 0.51 1.22 -5.66
N HIS A 63 1.58 1.78 -6.21
CA HIS A 63 2.46 2.69 -5.48
C HIS A 63 1.88 4.08 -5.52
N VAL A 64 1.56 4.61 -4.34
CA VAL A 64 0.97 5.94 -4.16
C VAL A 64 2.07 6.88 -3.71
N SER A 65 2.46 7.80 -4.60
CA SER A 65 3.46 8.83 -4.32
C SER A 65 2.97 9.80 -3.24
N PRO A 66 3.89 10.46 -2.51
CA PRO A 66 3.53 11.48 -1.53
C PRO A 66 2.65 12.57 -2.15
N GLY A 67 1.61 13.00 -1.42
CA GLY A 67 0.66 14.01 -1.89
C GLY A 67 -0.41 13.51 -2.87
N THR A 68 -0.37 12.23 -3.30
CA THR A 68 -1.43 11.64 -4.12
C THR A 68 -2.63 11.26 -3.25
N THR A 69 -3.79 11.83 -3.55
CA THR A 69 -5.05 11.56 -2.85
C THR A 69 -6.07 10.89 -3.77
N TYR A 70 -6.94 10.07 -3.18
CA TYR A 70 -8.08 9.45 -3.85
C TYR A 70 -9.37 9.78 -3.07
N PRO A 71 -10.55 9.72 -3.70
CA PRO A 71 -11.81 9.95 -3.00
C PRO A 71 -11.95 9.06 -1.76
N GLY A 72 -12.15 9.69 -0.60
CA GLY A 72 -12.35 9.03 0.69
C GLY A 72 -11.12 8.34 1.27
N CYS A 73 -9.91 8.56 0.75
CA CYS A 73 -8.73 7.84 1.25
C CYS A 73 -8.28 8.33 2.65
N PRO A 74 -7.93 7.41 3.57
CA PRO A 74 -7.59 7.74 4.96
C PRO A 74 -6.20 8.36 5.16
N TRP A 75 -5.40 8.48 4.09
CA TRP A 75 -4.05 9.07 4.12
C TRP A 75 -3.96 10.44 3.44
N ALA A 76 -5.09 10.98 2.96
CA ALA A 76 -5.16 12.33 2.40
C ALA A 76 -4.67 13.38 3.41
#